data_AF-A0A967SA37-F1
#
_entry.id   AF-A0A967SA37-F1
#
_cell.length_a   1.000
_cell.length_b   1.000
_cell.length_c   1.000
_cell.angle_alpha   90.00
_cell.angle_beta   90.00
_cell.angle_gamma   90.00
#
_symmetry.space_group_name_H-M   'P 1'
#
loop_
_entity.id
_entity.type
_entity.pdbx_description
1 polymer ?
#
loop_
_entity_poly.entity_id
_entity_poly.type
_entity_poly.pdbx_seq_one_letter_code
_entity_poly.pdbx_strand_id
1 'polypeptide(L)'
;MSHLEDGTVQAFLDDELPTEERAAAAEHLLACGQCRALRDELVRARSLFSEAVASLDVRPPGRARRADRHVRRVGAGSFVKAAGLVLLLAAAASAAVPGTPV
;
A
#
# COMPACT_ATOMS: atom_id res chain seq x y z
N MET A 1 -29.52 -1.78 34.84
CA MET A 1 -29.73 -2.37 33.49
C MET A 1 -28.37 -2.44 32.83
N SER A 2 -27.96 -3.61 32.33
CA SER A 2 -26.67 -3.78 31.65
C SER A 2 -26.73 -3.16 30.25
N HIS A 3 -25.62 -2.59 29.79
CA HIS A 3 -25.47 -2.18 28.39
C HIS A 3 -25.38 -3.40 27.48
N LEU A 4 -25.64 -3.19 26.19
CA LEU A 4 -25.35 -4.18 25.15
C LEU A 4 -23.84 -4.29 25.00
N GLU A 5 -23.36 -5.49 24.72
CA GLU A 5 -21.97 -5.70 24.33
C GLU A 5 -21.72 -5.13 22.93
N ASP A 6 -20.51 -4.65 22.66
CA ASP A 6 -20.12 -4.08 21.37
C ASP A 6 -20.44 -5.05 20.20
N GLY A 7 -20.16 -6.34 20.40
CA GLY A 7 -20.45 -7.39 19.41
C GLY A 7 -21.94 -7.55 19.12
N THR A 8 -22.81 -7.39 20.12
CA THR A 8 -24.27 -7.42 19.93
C THR A 8 -24.74 -6.22 19.11
N VAL A 9 -24.17 -5.03 19.34
CA VAL A 9 -24.52 -3.83 18.56
C VAL A 9 -24.05 -3.98 17.11
N GLN A 10 -22.88 -4.59 16.87
CA GLN A 10 -22.40 -4.91 15.53
C GLN A 10 -23.32 -5.93 14.83
N ALA A 11 -23.62 -7.06 15.47
CA ALA A 11 -24.54 -8.06 14.93
C ALA A 11 -25.93 -7.48 14.61
N PHE A 12 -26.41 -6.53 15.43
CA PHE A 12 -27.64 -5.79 15.15
C PHE A 12 -27.55 -4.96 13.85
N LEU A 13 -26.43 -4.24 13.67
CA LEU A 13 -26.17 -3.41 12.49
C LEU A 13 -25.98 -4.22 11.20
N ASP A 14 -25.46 -5.43 11.32
CA ASP A 14 -25.19 -6.34 10.21
C ASP A 14 -26.35 -7.30 9.91
N ASP A 15 -27.45 -7.18 10.65
CA ASP A 15 -28.65 -8.03 10.54
C ASP A 15 -28.38 -9.52 10.82
N GLU A 16 -27.43 -9.78 11.72
CA GLU A 16 -27.00 -11.14 12.10
C GLU A 16 -27.66 -11.65 13.38
N LEU A 17 -28.40 -10.79 14.10
CA LEU A 17 -29.14 -11.21 15.29
C LEU A 17 -30.41 -12.00 14.92
N PRO A 18 -30.73 -13.07 15.67
CA PRO A 18 -32.04 -13.70 15.62
C PRO A 18 -33.17 -12.69 15.89
N THR A 19 -34.36 -12.93 15.33
CA THR A 19 -35.50 -12.00 15.39
C THR A 19 -35.85 -11.54 16.81
N GLU A 20 -35.83 -12.45 17.78
CA GLU A 20 -36.16 -12.13 19.19
C GLU A 20 -35.09 -11.23 19.83
N GLU A 21 -33.81 -11.55 19.63
CA GLU A 21 -32.69 -10.76 20.13
C GLU A 21 -32.62 -9.39 19.45
N ARG A 22 -32.92 -9.33 18.15
CA ARG A 22 -33.00 -8.07 17.39
C ARG A 22 -34.08 -7.15 17.95
N ALA A 23 -35.26 -7.69 18.30
CA ALA A 23 -36.34 -6.91 18.90
C ALA A 23 -35.94 -6.35 20.28
N ALA A 24 -35.33 -7.18 21.14
CA ALA A 24 -34.86 -6.76 22.45
C ALA A 24 -33.73 -5.71 22.35
N ALA A 25 -32.78 -5.89 21.42
CA ALA A 25 -31.73 -4.92 21.15
C ALA A 25 -32.30 -3.59 20.64
N ALA A 26 -33.29 -3.62 19.76
CA ALA A 26 -33.98 -2.44 19.27
C ALA A 26 -34.68 -1.67 20.40
N GLU A 27 -35.40 -2.36 21.28
CA GLU A 27 -36.04 -1.75 22.46
C GLU A 27 -34.99 -1.12 23.39
N HIS A 28 -33.88 -1.82 23.65
CA HIS A 28 -32.80 -1.28 24.45
C HIS A 28 -32.17 -0.03 23.83
N LEU A 29 -31.96 -0.01 22.51
CA LEU A 29 -31.44 1.16 21.80
C LEU A 29 -32.41 2.33 21.86
N LEU A 30 -33.73 2.12 21.96
CA LEU A 30 -34.69 3.21 22.20
C LEU A 30 -34.58 3.77 23.63
N ALA A 31 -34.30 2.92 24.62
CA ALA A 31 -34.24 3.33 26.02
C ALA A 31 -32.87 3.88 26.45
N CYS A 32 -31.76 3.38 25.91
CA CYS A 32 -30.41 3.65 26.41
C CYS A 32 -29.61 4.62 25.50
N GLY A 33 -29.30 5.81 26.02
CA GLY A 33 -28.51 6.81 25.29
C GLY A 33 -27.06 6.40 24.99
N GLN A 34 -26.42 5.65 25.90
CA GLN A 34 -25.04 5.19 25.71
C GLN A 34 -24.95 4.15 24.59
N CYS A 35 -25.86 3.19 24.55
CA CYS A 35 -25.90 2.20 23.47
C CYS A 35 -26.23 2.84 22.11
N ARG A 36 -27.05 3.90 22.08
CA ARG A 36 -27.24 4.69 20.84
C ARG A 36 -25.96 5.39 20.39
N ALA A 37 -25.24 6.02 21.32
CA ALA A 37 -23.98 6.68 20.99
C ALA A 37 -22.96 5.70 20.43
N LEU A 38 -22.87 4.49 21.01
CA LEU A 38 -22.04 3.40 20.51
C LEU A 38 -22.48 2.96 19.10
N ARG A 39 -23.78 2.73 18.87
CA ARG A 39 -24.33 2.40 17.55
C ARG A 39 -23.97 3.48 16.52
N ASP A 40 -24.13 4.75 16.86
CA ASP A 40 -23.84 5.87 15.97
C ASP A 40 -22.34 5.96 15.63
N GLU A 41 -21.47 5.66 16.59
CA GLU A 41 -20.02 5.58 16.37
C GLU A 41 -19.67 4.45 15.40
N LEU A 42 -20.21 3.26 15.60
CA LEU A 42 -20.00 2.12 14.71
C LEU A 42 -20.51 2.41 13.29
N VAL A 43 -21.66 3.09 13.15
CA VAL A 43 -22.18 3.51 11.84
C VAL A 43 -21.23 4.50 11.15
N ARG A 44 -20.69 5.49 11.86
CA ARG A 44 -19.69 6.42 11.31
C ARG A 44 -18.41 5.71 10.89
N ALA A 45 -17.90 4.80 11.71
CA ALA A 45 -16.71 4.02 11.38
C ALA A 45 -16.93 3.18 10.11
N ARG A 46 -18.09 2.51 10.00
CA ARG A 46 -18.48 1.73 8.83
C ARG A 46 -18.59 2.58 7.56
N SER A 47 -19.17 3.78 7.65
CA SER A 47 -19.29 4.67 6.48
C SER A 47 -17.92 5.15 6.00
N LEU A 48 -17.06 5.60 6.92
CA LEU A 48 -15.70 6.03 6.60
C LEU A 48 -14.88 4.91 5.96
N PHE A 49 -14.97 3.70 6.50
CA PHE A 49 -14.29 2.54 5.94
C PHE A 49 -14.80 2.21 4.54
N SER A 50 -16.13 2.21 4.34
CA SER A 50 -16.76 1.92 3.06
C SER A 50 -16.39 2.96 1.99
N GLU A 51 -16.34 4.24 2.35
CA GLU A 51 -15.88 5.32 1.47
C GLU A 51 -14.40 5.18 1.11
N ALA A 52 -13.55 4.85 2.09
CA ALA A 52 -12.13 4.63 1.85
C ALA A 52 -11.90 3.47 0.88
N VAL A 53 -12.60 2.34 1.07
CA VAL A 53 -12.53 1.19 0.16
C VAL A 53 -13.02 1.57 -1.24
N ALA A 54 -14.17 2.24 -1.35
CA ALA A 54 -14.70 2.68 -2.63
C ALA A 54 -13.73 3.61 -3.39
N SER A 55 -12.94 4.42 -2.68
CA SER A 55 -11.92 5.28 -3.30
C SER A 55 -10.79 4.50 -3.98
N LEU A 56 -10.51 3.26 -3.53
CA LEU A 56 -9.49 2.38 -4.11
C LEU A 56 -9.96 1.74 -5.43
N ASP A 57 -11.28 1.56 -5.59
CA ASP A 57 -11.87 0.97 -6.79
C ASP A 57 -11.98 1.96 -7.97
N VAL A 58 -11.79 3.26 -7.70
CA VAL A 58 -11.74 4.27 -8.76
C VAL A 58 -10.46 4.05 -9.58
N ARG A 59 -10.60 3.37 -10.72
CA ARG A 59 -9.51 3.23 -11.68
C ARG A 59 -9.04 4.64 -12.08
N PRO A 60 -7.78 5.03 -11.80
CA PRO A 60 -7.32 6.35 -12.19
C PRO A 60 -7.45 6.46 -13.71
N PRO A 61 -7.92 7.61 -14.24
CA PRO A 61 -7.99 7.83 -15.68
C PRO A 61 -6.61 7.51 -16.25
N GLY A 62 -6.58 6.57 -17.19
CA GLY A 62 -5.35 5.95 -17.67
C GLY A 62 -4.33 7.03 -18.00
N ARG A 63 -3.21 7.07 -17.25
CA ARG A 63 -2.08 7.92 -17.60
C ARG A 63 -1.73 7.55 -19.03
N ALA A 64 -2.08 8.40 -19.99
CA ALA A 64 -1.66 8.23 -21.37
C ALA A 64 -0.16 7.97 -21.33
N ARG A 65 0.27 6.81 -21.84
CA ARG A 65 1.68 6.37 -21.88
C ARG A 65 2.52 7.43 -22.59
N ARG A 66 2.98 8.43 -21.86
CA ARG A 66 3.89 9.47 -22.34
C ARG A 66 5.29 9.16 -21.81
N ALA A 67 5.78 7.96 -22.12
CA ALA A 67 7.14 7.56 -21.78
C ALA A 67 7.65 6.46 -22.72
N ASP A 68 7.53 6.66 -24.03
CA ASP A 68 8.14 5.75 -25.03
C ASP A 68 9.09 6.45 -26.01
N ARG A 69 9.57 7.67 -25.69
CA ARG A 69 10.43 8.44 -26.62
C ARG A 69 11.79 8.92 -26.15
N HIS A 70 12.19 8.67 -24.90
CA HIS A 70 13.46 9.22 -24.39
C HIS A 70 14.61 8.23 -24.21
N VAL A 71 14.41 6.92 -24.38
CA VAL A 71 15.46 5.92 -24.08
C VAL A 71 16.37 5.58 -25.28
N ARG A 72 16.17 6.15 -26.47
CA ARG A 72 17.00 5.85 -27.67
C ARG A 72 18.06 6.90 -28.03
N ARG A 73 18.61 7.64 -27.07
CA ARG A 73 19.73 8.58 -27.33
C ARG A 73 20.75 8.68 -26.20
N VAL A 74 21.10 7.57 -25.55
CA VAL A 74 22.38 7.51 -24.80
C VAL A 74 23.32 6.62 -25.61
N GLY A 75 24.28 7.30 -26.26
CA GLY A 75 25.10 6.75 -27.33
C GLY A 75 26.02 5.61 -26.89
N ALA A 76 26.14 4.61 -27.75
CA ALA A 76 27.08 3.51 -27.69
C ALA A 76 28.58 3.93 -27.80
N GLY A 77 28.90 5.21 -27.68
CA GLY A 77 30.25 5.76 -27.91
C GLY A 77 31.14 5.84 -26.66
N SER A 78 30.59 5.76 -25.44
CA SER A 78 31.36 6.01 -24.21
C SER A 78 32.14 4.80 -23.69
N PHE A 79 31.70 3.57 -23.97
CA PHE A 79 32.37 2.36 -23.46
C PHE A 79 33.64 1.99 -24.24
N VAL A 80 33.78 2.43 -25.50
CA VAL A 80 34.98 2.17 -26.31
C VAL A 80 36.20 2.95 -25.77
N LYS A 81 35.99 4.13 -25.17
CA LYS A 81 37.09 4.94 -24.64
C LYS A 81 37.70 4.39 -23.35
N ALA A 82 36.94 3.66 -22.54
CA ALA A 82 37.44 3.10 -21.28
C ALA A 82 38.34 1.88 -21.50
N ALA A 83 38.02 1.02 -22.49
CA ALA A 83 38.80 -0.18 -22.78
C ALA A 83 40.22 0.14 -23.29
N GLY A 84 40.39 1.22 -24.06
CA GLY A 84 41.70 1.63 -24.57
C GLY A 84 42.69 2.05 -23.48
N LEU A 85 42.22 2.72 -22.42
CA LEU A 85 43.07 3.18 -21.32
C LEU A 85 43.56 2.02 -20.43
N VAL A 86 42.74 1.00 -20.21
CA VAL A 86 43.11 -0.18 -19.42
C VAL A 86 44.17 -1.03 -20.14
N LEU A 87 44.05 -1.20 -21.46
CA LEU A 87 45.05 -1.94 -22.26
C LEU A 87 46.41 -1.23 -22.31
N LEU A 88 46.43 0.10 -22.38
CA LEU A 88 47.67 0.89 -22.38
C LEU A 88 48.40 0.83 -21.03
N LEU A 89 47.68 0.83 -19.91
CA LEU A 89 48.29 0.72 -18.58
C LEU A 89 48.89 -0.65 -18.31
N ALA A 90 48.25 -1.73 -18.79
CA ALA A 90 48.73 -3.10 -18.60
C ALA A 90 50.01 -3.40 -19.41
N ALA A 91 50.16 -2.80 -20.59
CA ALA A 91 51.37 -2.93 -21.41
C ALA A 91 52.59 -2.21 -20.80
N ALA A 92 52.38 -1.12 -20.04
CA ALA A 92 53.46 -0.40 -19.38
C ALA A 92 54.02 -1.16 -18.16
N ALA A 93 53.18 -1.93 -17.45
CA ALA A 93 53.60 -2.68 -16.26
C ALA A 93 54.48 -3.90 -16.57
N SER A 94 54.44 -4.43 -17.79
CA SER A 94 55.17 -5.65 -18.19
C SER A 94 56.63 -5.39 -18.62
N ALA A 95 57.05 -4.13 -18.76
CA ALA A 95 58.40 -3.77 -19.19
C ALA A 95 59.39 -3.49 -18.03
N ALA A 96 58.94 -3.57 -16.77
CA ALA A 96 59.68 -3.02 -15.62
C ALA A 96 59.99 -4.03 -14.50
N VAL A 97 60.13 -5.34 -14.79
CA VAL A 97 60.58 -6.32 -13.78
C VAL A 97 61.99 -6.82 -14.10
N PRO A 98 63.05 -6.11 -13.65
CA PRO A 98 64.39 -6.67 -13.60
C PRO A 98 64.56 -7.56 -12.36
N GLY A 99 64.85 -8.84 -12.61
CA GLY A 99 65.65 -9.74 -11.79
C GLY A 99 65.35 -9.85 -10.28
N THR A 100 64.66 -10.91 -9.87
CA THR A 100 64.69 -11.41 -8.49
C THR A 100 65.77 -12.50 -8.37
N PRO A 101 66.79 -12.36 -7.50
CA PRO A 101 67.75 -13.44 -7.26
C PRO A 101 67.10 -14.59 -6.48
N VAL A 102 67.60 -15.79 -6.77
CA VAL A 102 67.23 -17.11 -6.22
C VAL A 102 67.63 -17.23 -4.75
#